data_AF-A0A392P5Y0-F1
#
_entry.id   AF-A0A392P5Y0-F1
#
_cell.length_a   1.000
_cell.length_b   1.000
_cell.length_c   1.000
_cell.angle_alpha   90.00
_cell.angle_beta   90.00
_cell.angle_gamma   90.00
#
_symmetry.space_group_name_H-M   'P 1'
#
loop_
_entity.id
_entity.type
_entity.pdbx_description
1 polymer ?
#
loop_
_entity_poly.entity_id
_entity_poly.type
_entity_poly.pdbx_seq_one_letter_code
_entity_poly.pdbx_strand_id
1 'polypeptide(L)'
;MYFTKLGIGSPKKDYYVQVDTGSDLMWVNCIECSRCPKKSDIGMDLTLYDPKGSHTSELISCDQDFCSSTFDGPVSGCKAEIPCPYSITYGDGSSTTGYYVRDYLT
;
A
#
# COMPACT_ATOMS: atom_id res chain seq x y z
N MET A 1 -4.39 -16.56 -12.08
CA MET A 1 -4.08 -15.24 -11.49
C MET A 1 -3.80 -14.29 -12.64
N TYR A 2 -4.42 -13.11 -12.63
CA TYR A 2 -4.18 -12.09 -13.65
C TYR A 2 -3.40 -10.94 -13.02
N PHE A 3 -2.48 -10.38 -13.79
CA PHE A 3 -1.65 -9.26 -13.38
C PHE A 3 -1.79 -8.13 -14.38
N THR A 4 -1.66 -6.91 -13.88
CA THR A 4 -1.54 -5.72 -14.70
C THR A 4 -0.34 -4.91 -14.28
N LYS A 5 0.11 -4.03 -15.16
CA LYS A 5 1.19 -3.09 -14.89
C LYS A 5 0.60 -1.72 -14.63
N LEU A 6 0.94 -1.13 -13.50
CA LEU A 6 0.53 0.23 -13.12
C LEU A 6 1.78 1.09 -12.88
N GLY A 7 1.73 2.35 -13.31
CA GLY A 7 2.73 3.34 -12.93
C GLY A 7 2.33 4.02 -11.63
N ILE A 8 3.18 3.99 -10.61
CA ILE A 8 2.97 4.71 -9.34
C ILE A 8 4.06 5.76 -9.16
N GLY A 9 3.66 6.95 -8.74
CA GLY A 9 4.54 8.05 -8.37
C GLY A 9 4.91 9.01 -9.50
N SER A 10 5.54 10.11 -9.10
CA SER A 10 6.24 11.07 -9.97
C SER A 10 7.71 11.22 -9.52
N PRO A 11 8.71 10.85 -10.35
CA PRO A 11 8.57 10.18 -11.65
C PRO A 11 7.98 8.77 -11.50
N LYS A 12 7.25 8.31 -12.51
CA LYS A 12 6.55 7.02 -12.46
C LYS A 12 7.52 5.85 -12.37
N LYS A 13 7.17 4.86 -11.55
CA LYS A 13 7.78 3.52 -11.54
C LYS A 13 6.72 2.49 -11.85
N ASP A 14 7.09 1.47 -12.63
CA ASP A 14 6.17 0.41 -13.02
C ASP A 14 6.12 -0.69 -11.94
N TYR A 15 4.91 -1.09 -11.59
CA TYR A 15 4.60 -2.17 -10.64
C TYR A 15 3.72 -3.21 -11.32
N TYR A 16 4.06 -4.49 -11.14
CA TYR A 16 3.16 -5.59 -11.50
C TYR A 16 2.31 -5.95 -10.30
N VAL A 17 1.00 -5.74 -10.40
CA VAL A 17 0.04 -6.00 -9.34
C VAL A 17 -0.96 -7.05 -9.75
N GLN A 18 -1.43 -7.83 -8.78
CA GLN A 18 -2.49 -8.81 -8.99
C GLN A 18 -3.84 -8.10 -9.15
N VAL A 19 -4.62 -8.51 -10.15
CA VAL A 19 -6.01 -8.06 -10.30
C VAL A 19 -6.88 -8.90 -9.37
N ASP A 20 -7.29 -8.30 -8.26
CA ASP A 20 -8.19 -8.89 -7.29
C ASP A 20 -9.52 -8.11 -7.28
N THR A 21 -10.61 -8.78 -7.61
CA THR A 21 -11.97 -8.19 -7.59
C THR A 21 -12.73 -8.54 -6.31
N GLY A 22 -12.13 -9.35 -5.44
CA GLY A 22 -12.69 -9.77 -4.15
C GLY A 22 -12.26 -8.90 -2.97
N SER A 23 -11.45 -7.87 -3.19
CA SER A 23 -11.03 -6.90 -2.18
C SER A 23 -11.17 -5.46 -2.68
N ASP A 24 -11.16 -4.51 -1.75
CA ASP A 24 -11.32 -3.07 -1.97
C ASP A 24 -10.01 -2.28 -1.77
N LEU A 25 -8.87 -2.98 -1.61
CA LEU A 25 -7.58 -2.39 -1.29
C LEU A 25 -6.51 -2.73 -2.34
N MET A 26 -5.81 -1.71 -2.81
CA MET A 26 -4.56 -1.86 -3.58
C MET A 26 -3.36 -1.68 -2.65
N TRP A 27 -2.40 -2.61 -2.70
CA TRP A 27 -1.14 -2.50 -1.96
C TRP A 27 0.05 -2.98 -2.79
N VAL A 28 1.23 -2.44 -2.47
CA VAL A 28 2.53 -2.85 -3.01
C VAL A 28 3.54 -2.94 -1.86
N ASN A 29 4.60 -3.74 -2.05
CA ASN A 29 5.65 -3.86 -1.03
C ASN A 29 6.47 -2.57 -0.96
N CYS A 30 6.65 -2.03 0.25
CA CYS A 30 7.43 -0.82 0.51
C CYS A 30 8.90 -1.15 0.80
N ILE A 31 9.84 -0.25 0.50
CA ILE A 31 11.28 -0.47 0.75
C ILE A 31 11.60 -0.62 2.24
N GLU A 32 10.82 0.01 3.12
CA GLU A 32 10.97 -0.08 4.58
C GLU A 32 10.42 -1.39 5.14
N CYS A 33 9.73 -2.20 4.33
CA CYS A 33 9.18 -3.47 4.79
C CYS A 33 10.27 -4.53 4.94
N SER A 34 10.55 -4.91 6.19
CA SER A 34 11.58 -5.90 6.52
C SER A 34 11.17 -7.36 6.27
N ARG A 35 9.87 -7.67 6.34
CA ARG A 35 9.32 -9.02 6.20
C ARG A 35 8.58 -9.25 4.88
N CYS A 36 8.57 -8.28 3.97
CA CYS A 36 7.90 -8.41 2.69
C CYS A 36 8.77 -9.19 1.69
N PRO A 37 8.15 -9.98 0.79
CA PRO A 37 8.86 -10.56 -0.34
C PRO A 37 9.53 -9.50 -1.20
N LYS A 38 10.75 -9.77 -1.65
CA LYS A 38 11.47 -8.94 -2.64
C LYS A 38 11.48 -9.56 -4.03
N LYS A 39 11.04 -10.81 -4.13
CA LYS A 39 10.92 -11.58 -5.37
C LYS A 39 9.56 -12.25 -5.42
N SER A 40 9.06 -12.42 -6.64
CA SER A 40 7.88 -13.27 -6.93
C SER A 40 8.20 -14.75 -6.78
N ASP A 41 7.17 -15.59 -6.77
CA ASP A 41 7.30 -17.06 -6.71
C ASP A 41 8.09 -17.65 -7.88
N ILE A 42 8.20 -16.92 -8.99
CA ILE A 42 8.97 -17.32 -10.18
C ILE A 42 10.36 -16.63 -10.26
N GLY A 43 10.79 -15.97 -9.19
CA GLY A 43 12.14 -15.42 -9.05
C GLY A 43 12.37 -14.03 -9.65
N MET A 44 11.35 -13.37 -10.20
CA MET A 44 11.47 -11.98 -10.67
C MET A 44 11.53 -11.01 -9.49
N ASP A 45 12.44 -10.03 -9.57
CA ASP A 45 12.54 -8.97 -8.56
C ASP A 45 11.28 -8.08 -8.59
N LEU A 46 10.76 -7.77 -7.40
CA LEU A 46 9.61 -6.90 -7.25
C LEU A 46 10.08 -5.44 -7.16
N THR A 47 9.42 -4.55 -7.90
CA THR A 47 9.56 -3.11 -7.67
C THR A 47 9.02 -2.79 -6.29
N LEU A 48 9.88 -2.28 -5.41
CA LEU A 48 9.49 -1.83 -4.08
C LEU A 48 9.13 -0.34 -4.12
N TYR A 49 8.03 0.02 -3.48
CA TYR A 49 7.60 1.40 -3.33
C TYR A 49 8.52 2.14 -2.38
N ASP A 50 9.01 3.30 -2.82
CA ASP A 50 9.87 4.19 -2.04
C ASP A 50 9.14 5.53 -1.90
N PRO A 51 8.56 5.82 -0.73
CA PRO A 51 7.88 7.09 -0.49
C PRO A 51 8.79 8.30 -0.72
N LYS A 52 10.09 8.18 -0.47
CA LYS A 52 11.07 9.26 -0.70
C LYS A 52 11.51 9.34 -2.16
N GLY A 53 11.25 8.28 -2.93
CA GLY A 53 11.55 8.19 -4.35
C GLY A 53 10.50 8.84 -5.25
N SER A 54 9.39 9.35 -4.69
CA SER A 54 8.38 10.10 -5.43
C SER A 54 8.12 11.48 -4.83
N HIS A 55 8.06 12.50 -5.69
CA HIS A 55 7.73 13.88 -5.33
C HIS A 55 6.24 14.11 -5.01
N THR A 56 5.38 13.15 -5.37
CA THR A 56 3.92 13.22 -5.18
C THR A 56 3.43 12.28 -4.08
N SER A 57 4.35 11.55 -3.45
CA SER A 57 4.04 10.69 -2.30
C SER A 57 3.69 11.54 -1.08
N GLU A 58 2.49 11.35 -0.57
CA GLU A 58 1.98 11.97 0.65
C GLU A 58 1.61 10.87 1.67
N LEU A 59 2.23 10.93 2.85
CA LEU A 59 1.83 10.06 3.95
C LEU A 59 0.43 10.45 4.43
N ILE A 60 -0.46 9.47 4.54
CA ILE A 60 -1.76 9.68 5.19
C ILE A 60 -1.59 9.45 6.69
N SER A 61 -1.74 10.51 7.47
CA SER A 61 -1.75 10.45 8.93
C SER A 61 -3.15 10.15 9.47
N CYS A 62 -3.22 9.65 10.70
CA CYS A 62 -4.48 9.24 11.32
C CYS A 62 -5.49 10.35 11.60
N ASP A 63 -5.04 11.59 11.68
CA ASP A 63 -5.90 12.77 11.87
C ASP A 63 -6.55 13.26 10.57
N GLN A 64 -6.16 12.69 9.42
CA GLN A 64 -6.79 13.01 8.14
C GLN A 64 -8.13 12.31 7.97
N ASP A 65 -9.09 13.00 7.32
CA ASP A 65 -10.45 12.51 7.07
C ASP A 65 -10.49 11.18 6.31
N PHE A 66 -9.50 10.91 5.46
CA PHE A 66 -9.37 9.62 4.78
C PHE A 66 -9.25 8.47 5.77
N CYS A 67 -8.43 8.65 6.82
CA CYS A 67 -8.21 7.60 7.80
C CYS A 67 -9.46 7.36 8.64
N SER A 68 -10.09 8.42 9.14
CA SER A 68 -11.32 8.27 9.94
C SER A 68 -12.45 7.65 9.13
N SER A 69 -12.59 7.99 7.84
CA SER A 69 -13.58 7.39 6.94
C SER A 69 -13.32 5.91 6.68
N THR A 70 -12.05 5.49 6.63
CA THR A 70 -11.68 4.08 6.41
C THR A 70 -12.04 3.18 7.59
N PHE A 71 -12.09 3.74 8.81
CA PHE A 71 -12.34 3.00 10.05
C PHE A 71 -13.69 3.33 10.69
N ASP A 72 -14.61 3.97 9.96
CA ASP A 72 -15.92 4.43 10.45
C ASP A 72 -15.83 5.27 11.75
N GLY A 73 -14.73 6.02 11.91
CA GLY A 73 -14.46 6.85 13.07
C GLY A 73 -12.98 7.00 13.40
N PRO A 74 -12.65 7.71 14.50
CA PRO A 74 -11.27 7.88 14.93
C PRO A 74 -10.63 6.54 15.31
N VAL A 75 -9.43 6.29 14.78
CA VAL A 75 -8.64 5.11 15.15
C VAL A 75 -8.12 5.27 16.57
N SER A 76 -8.54 4.39 17.48
CA SER A 76 -8.16 4.45 18.90
C SER A 76 -6.63 4.41 19.06
N GLY A 77 -6.08 5.37 19.81
CA GLY A 77 -4.64 5.49 20.03
C GLY A 77 -3.84 6.06 18.85
N CYS A 78 -4.50 6.39 17.74
CA CYS A 78 -3.85 6.99 16.58
C CYS A 78 -3.86 8.52 16.63
N LYS A 79 -2.73 9.16 16.32
CA LYS A 79 -2.50 10.61 16.42
C LYS A 79 -1.93 11.16 15.11
N ALA A 80 -1.81 12.48 15.00
CA ALA A 80 -1.35 13.16 13.78
C ALA A 80 0.05 12.72 13.28
N GLU A 81 0.94 12.29 14.17
CA GLU A 81 2.27 11.79 13.75
C GLU A 81 2.29 10.31 13.37
N ILE A 82 1.15 9.62 13.49
CA ILE A 82 1.04 8.18 13.26
C ILE A 82 0.48 7.94 11.85
N PRO A 83 1.19 7.17 11.01
CA PRO A 83 0.66 6.72 9.73
C PRO A 83 -0.69 6.02 9.89
N CYS A 84 -1.64 6.34 9.03
CA CYS A 84 -2.93 5.67 8.99
C CYS A 84 -2.71 4.18 8.65
N PRO A 85 -3.00 3.26 9.59
CA PRO A 85 -2.72 1.85 9.37
C PRO A 85 -3.69 1.27 8.35
N TYR A 86 -3.32 0.15 7.73
CA TYR A 86 -4.26 -0.75 7.07
C TYR A 86 -4.00 -2.19 7.52
N SER A 87 -5.04 -3.00 7.48
CA SER A 87 -4.96 -4.44 7.71
C SER A 87 -6.06 -5.12 6.90
N ILE A 88 -5.70 -6.09 6.08
CA ILE A 88 -6.66 -6.91 5.32
C ILE A 88 -6.35 -8.40 5.55
N THR A 89 -7.40 -9.20 5.70
CA THR A 89 -7.34 -10.66 5.81
C THR A 89 -8.14 -11.26 4.66
N TYR A 90 -7.51 -12.12 3.88
CA TYR A 90 -8.12 -12.79 2.74
C TYR A 90 -8.84 -14.07 3.17
N GLY A 91 -9.72 -14.59 2.30
CA GLY A 91 -10.52 -15.79 2.57
C GLY A 91 -9.70 -17.07 2.78
N ASP A 92 -8.44 -17.09 2.35
CA ASP A 92 -7.49 -18.19 2.59
C ASP A 92 -6.76 -18.09 3.94
N GLY A 93 -7.06 -17.06 4.73
CA GLY A 93 -6.45 -16.79 6.03
C GLY A 93 -5.12 -16.04 5.97
N SER A 94 -4.63 -15.71 4.77
CA SER A 94 -3.48 -14.82 4.62
C SER A 94 -3.86 -13.38 4.99
N SER A 95 -2.89 -12.57 5.40
CA SER A 95 -3.13 -11.18 5.79
C SER A 95 -1.97 -10.28 5.42
N THR A 96 -2.27 -9.02 5.09
CA THR A 96 -1.27 -7.97 4.91
C THR A 96 -1.60 -6.77 5.78
N THR A 97 -0.56 -6.11 6.28
CA THR A 97 -0.67 -4.93 7.14
C THR A 97 0.38 -3.91 6.76
N GLY A 98 0.05 -2.63 6.90
CA GLY A 98 0.98 -1.54 6.65
C GLY A 98 0.34 -0.19 6.94
N TYR A 99 0.65 0.81 6.13
CA TYR A 99 0.08 2.15 6.24
C TYR A 99 -0.30 2.70 4.87
N TYR A 100 -1.24 3.64 4.86
CA TYR A 100 -1.70 4.31 3.65
C TYR A 100 -0.74 5.42 3.20
N VAL A 101 -0.58 5.51 1.90
CA VAL A 101 0.10 6.60 1.20
C VAL A 101 -0.79 7.04 0.04
N ARG A 102 -0.82 8.33 -0.23
CA ARG A 102 -1.43 8.88 -1.44
C ARG A 102 -0.33 9.22 -2.42
N ASP A 103 -0.49 8.74 -3.65
CA ASP A 103 0.42 9.05 -4.74
C ASP A 103 -0.34 8.98 -6.07
N TYR A 104 0.30 9.40 -7.16
CA TYR A 104 -0.26 9.35 -8.49
C TYR A 104 -0.20 7.95 -9.09
N LEU A 105 -1.27 7.61 -9.81
CA LEU A 105 -1.42 6.35 -10.54
C LEU A 105 -1.60 6.65 -12.03
N THR A 106 -0.90 5.92 -12.89
CA THR A 106 -0.90 6.07 -14.36
C THR A 106 -0.91 4.74 -15.09
#